data_AF-A0A925XS62-F1
#
_entry.id   AF-A0A925XS62-F1
#
_cell.length_a   1.000
_cell.length_b   1.000
_cell.length_c   1.000
_cell.angle_alpha   90.00
_cell.angle_beta   90.00
_cell.angle_gamma   90.00
#
_symmetry.space_group_name_H-M   'P 1'
#
loop_
_entity.id
_entity.type
_entity.pdbx_description
1 polymer ?
#
loop_
_entity_poly.entity_id
_entity_poly.type
_entity_poly.pdbx_seq_one_letter_code
_entity_poly.pdbx_strand_id
1 'polypeptide(L)'
;MVHFGVICPAAIGHSNPMVALAAELVQRGHRCTFFQVADWEKELLKHGADIQPIGVEEFPLGTWPAVLERLGRTAGLESLKLTIQIYCRMQEIICRDVPPAARRLGIDAPPPGASVDAL
;
A
#
# COMPACT_ATOMS: atom_id res chain seq x y z
N MET A 1 11.42 18.35 -8.33
CA MET A 1 10.67 17.71 -7.22
C MET A 1 9.55 16.89 -7.83
N VAL A 2 9.44 15.60 -7.48
CA VAL A 2 8.41 14.68 -8.01
C VAL A 2 7.61 14.15 -6.84
N HIS A 3 6.31 13.94 -7.04
CA HIS A 3 5.44 13.32 -6.04
C HIS A 3 5.13 11.88 -6.46
N PHE A 4 5.69 10.92 -5.74
CA PHE A 4 5.50 9.49 -5.96
C PHE A 4 4.32 8.97 -5.13
N GLY A 5 3.38 8.31 -5.81
CA GLY A 5 2.42 7.42 -5.18
C GLY A 5 3.01 6.02 -5.02
N VAL A 6 2.88 5.43 -3.84
CA VAL A 6 3.42 4.09 -3.54
C VAL A 6 2.30 3.13 -3.19
N ILE A 7 2.24 2.01 -3.90
CA ILE A 7 1.34 0.88 -3.61
C ILE A 7 2.24 -0.34 -3.43
N CYS A 8 2.08 -1.05 -2.31
CA CYS A 8 2.75 -2.33 -2.07
C CYS A 8 1.91 -3.18 -1.10
N PRO A 9 2.06 -4.52 -1.11
CA PRO A 9 1.45 -5.36 -0.10
C PRO A 9 1.84 -4.90 1.30
N ALA A 10 0.87 -4.84 2.21
CA ALA A 10 1.05 -4.35 3.58
C ALA A 10 1.79 -5.33 4.51
N ALA A 11 2.69 -6.15 3.97
CA ALA A 11 3.48 -7.11 4.72
C ALA A 11 4.92 -6.60 4.86
N ILE A 12 5.54 -6.85 6.02
CA ILE A 12 6.86 -6.31 6.38
C ILE A 12 7.94 -6.54 5.31
N GLY A 13 7.91 -7.68 4.61
CA GLY A 13 8.88 -8.02 3.55
C GLY A 13 8.78 -7.14 2.32
N HIS A 14 7.62 -6.51 2.06
CA HIS A 14 7.41 -5.57 0.97
C HIS A 14 7.51 -4.13 1.46
N SER A 15 6.89 -3.84 2.61
CA SER A 15 6.81 -2.49 3.13
C SER A 15 8.17 -1.95 3.57
N ASN A 16 9.00 -2.73 4.28
CA ASN A 16 10.28 -2.22 4.77
C ASN A 16 11.22 -1.75 3.64
N PRO A 17 11.44 -2.51 2.55
CA PRO A 17 12.21 -2.03 1.41
C PRO A 17 11.61 -0.78 0.76
N MET A 18 10.28 -0.72 0.62
CA MET A 18 9.61 0.44 0.01
C MET A 18 9.72 1.69 0.89
N VAL A 19 9.65 1.54 2.21
CA VAL A 19 9.88 2.64 3.16
C VAL A 19 11.32 3.13 3.09
N ALA A 20 12.30 2.24 3.01
CA ALA A 20 13.70 2.63 2.83
C ALA A 20 13.93 3.40 1.52
N LEU A 21 13.32 2.93 0.42
CA LEU A 21 13.36 3.64 -0.86
C LEU A 21 12.70 5.02 -0.77
N ALA A 22 11.53 5.12 -0.13
CA ALA A 22 10.84 6.38 0.05
C ALA A 22 11.64 7.36 0.91
N ALA A 23 12.28 6.90 1.98
CA ALA A 23 13.15 7.72 2.82
C ALA A 23 14.31 8.34 2.02
N GLU A 24 14.90 7.57 1.10
CA GLU A 24 15.95 8.07 0.21
C GLU A 24 15.41 9.08 -0.82
N LEU A 25 14.23 8.83 -1.41
CA LEU A 25 13.58 9.77 -2.32
C LEU A 25 13.23 11.08 -1.60
N VAL A 26 12.74 11.01 -0.37
CA VAL A 26 12.44 12.17 0.48
C VAL A 26 13.71 12.97 0.78
N GLN A 27 14.81 12.31 1.14
CA GLN A 27 16.11 12.97 1.34
C GLN A 27 16.61 13.70 0.10
N ARG A 28 16.30 13.20 -1.10
CA ARG A 28 16.62 13.85 -2.39
C ARG A 28 15.64 14.97 -2.76
N GLY A 29 14.70 15.31 -1.89
CA GLY A 29 13.74 16.40 -2.09
C GLY A 29 12.52 16.01 -2.92
N HIS A 30 12.19 14.72 -2.99
CA HIS A 30 10.92 14.24 -3.54
C HIS A 30 9.86 14.08 -2.43
N ARG A 31 8.60 13.93 -2.84
CA ARG A 31 7.50 13.59 -1.93
C ARG A 31 7.05 12.16 -2.21
N CYS A 32 6.79 11.39 -1.16
CA CYS A 32 6.24 10.03 -1.29
C CYS A 32 4.95 9.94 -0.47
N THR A 33 3.88 9.44 -1.08
CA THR A 33 2.63 9.11 -0.37
C THR A 33 2.28 7.65 -0.59
N PHE A 34 2.16 6.90 0.50
CA PHE A 34 1.77 5.50 0.47
C PHE A 34 0.25 5.38 0.54
N PHE A 35 -0.33 4.60 -0.37
CA PHE A 35 -1.70 4.14 -0.26
C PHE A 35 -1.71 2.82 0.48
N GLN A 36 -1.97 2.86 1.79
CA GLN A 36 -1.73 1.73 2.67
C GLN A 36 -2.77 1.64 3.79
N VAL A 37 -2.92 0.45 4.39
CA VAL A 37 -3.72 0.26 5.61
C VAL A 37 -3.22 1.17 6.75
N ALA A 38 -4.15 1.63 7.59
CA ALA A 38 -3.88 2.64 8.62
C ALA A 38 -2.78 2.24 9.62
N ASP A 39 -2.60 0.94 9.86
CA ASP A 39 -1.56 0.40 10.75
C ASP A 39 -0.12 0.82 10.38
N TRP A 40 0.12 1.22 9.13
CA TRP A 40 1.44 1.67 8.67
C TRP A 40 1.72 3.16 8.90
N GLU A 41 0.74 3.96 9.33
CA GLU A 41 0.86 5.42 9.46
C GLU A 41 2.07 5.84 10.29
N LYS A 42 2.20 5.30 11.50
CA LYS A 42 3.28 5.67 12.42
C LYS A 42 4.66 5.38 11.85
N GLU A 43 4.83 4.24 11.20
CA GLU A 43 6.14 3.86 10.64
C GLU A 43 6.46 4.72 9.41
N LEU A 44 5.50 5.00 8.54
CA LEU A 44 5.71 5.84 7.36
C LEU A 44 6.09 7.28 7.72
N LEU A 45 5.34 7.89 8.65
CA LEU A 45 5.60 9.25 9.11
C LEU A 45 6.97 9.38 9.77
N LYS A 46 7.42 8.35 10.50
CA LYS A 46 8.76 8.31 11.12
C LYS A 46 9.89 8.42 10.08
N HIS A 47 9.67 7.95 8.85
CA HIS A 47 10.64 8.02 7.76
C HIS A 47 10.36 9.15 6.75
N GLY A 48 9.50 10.11 7.12
CA GLY A 48 9.20 11.29 6.30
C GLY A 48 8.31 11.01 5.09
N ALA A 49 7.70 9.83 4.99
CA ALA A 49 6.73 9.50 3.97
C ALA A 49 5.31 9.81 4.45
N ASP A 50 4.49 10.38 3.55
CA ASP A 50 3.07 10.58 3.81
C ASP A 50 2.29 9.27 3.67
N ILE A 51 1.11 9.20 4.30
CA ILE A 51 0.15 8.12 4.12
C ILE A 51 -1.21 8.67 3.65
N GLN A 52 -1.82 7.94 2.73
CA GLN A 52 -3.23 8.04 2.41
C GLN A 52 -3.87 6.69 2.77
N PRO A 53 -4.60 6.60 3.89
CA PRO A 53 -5.25 5.36 4.29
C PRO A 53 -6.22 4.87 3.21
N ILE A 54 -6.21 3.55 2.97
CA ILE A 54 -7.15 2.84 2.08
C ILE A 54 -7.81 1.68 2.85
N GLY A 55 -8.99 1.27 2.42
CA GLY A 55 -9.68 0.11 2.99
C GLY A 55 -10.05 0.30 4.46
N VAL A 56 -10.35 1.52 4.89
CA VAL A 56 -10.58 1.86 6.31
C VAL A 56 -11.79 1.14 6.92
N GLU A 57 -12.75 0.74 6.09
CA GLU A 57 -13.92 -0.04 6.52
C GLU A 57 -13.58 -1.54 6.63
N GLU A 58 -12.77 -2.06 5.72
CA GLU A 58 -12.36 -3.47 5.70
C GLU A 58 -11.25 -3.80 6.69
N PHE A 59 -10.33 -2.84 6.87
CA PHE A 59 -9.16 -2.93 7.73
C PHE A 59 -9.06 -1.67 8.62
N PRO A 60 -9.97 -1.48 9.59
CA PRO A 60 -9.82 -0.47 10.63
C PRO A 60 -8.46 -0.58 11.32
N LEU A 61 -7.95 0.53 11.86
CA LEU A 61 -6.67 0.55 12.57
C LEU A 61 -6.60 -0.54 13.65
N GLY A 62 -5.52 -1.32 13.65
CA GLY A 62 -5.29 -2.44 14.57
C GLY A 62 -5.74 -3.79 14.04
N THR A 63 -6.46 -3.85 12.92
CA THR A 63 -6.95 -5.12 12.36
C THR A 63 -5.91 -5.84 11.52
N TRP A 64 -5.02 -5.11 10.85
CA TRP A 64 -4.05 -5.71 9.95
C TRP A 64 -3.06 -6.68 10.61
N PRO A 65 -2.51 -6.39 11.82
CA PRO A 65 -1.70 -7.36 12.56
C PRO A 65 -2.40 -8.69 12.82
N ALA A 66 -3.71 -8.68 13.13
CA ALA A 66 -4.49 -9.89 13.35
C ALA A 66 -4.71 -10.69 12.06
N VAL A 67 -4.86 -10.01 10.91
CA VAL A 67 -4.91 -10.66 9.59
C VAL A 67 -3.62 -11.41 9.31
N LEU A 68 -2.47 -10.75 9.52
CA LEU A 68 -1.15 -11.37 9.34
C LEU A 68 -0.89 -12.51 10.32
N GLU A 69 -1.30 -12.36 11.58
CA GLU A 69 -1.18 -13.41 12.59
C GLU A 69 -1.99 -14.65 12.20
N ARG A 70 -3.24 -14.46 11.78
CA ARG A 70 -4.08 -15.56 11.30
C ARG A 70 -3.43 -16.28 10.13
N LEU A 71 -2.89 -15.52 9.16
CA LEU A 71 -2.19 -16.11 8.02
C LEU A 71 -0.98 -16.94 8.48
N GLY A 72 -0.16 -16.41 9.40
CA GLY A 72 1.02 -17.09 9.95
C GLY A 72 0.71 -18.36 10.75
N ARG A 73 -0.54 -18.55 11.21
CA ARG A 73 -0.99 -19.76 11.91
C ARG A 73 -1.55 -20.85 10.99
N THR A 74 -1.67 -20.59 9.69
CA THR A 74 -2.19 -21.54 8.68
C THR A 74 -1.07 -22.14 7.84
N ALA A 75 -1.32 -23.29 7.22
CA ALA A 75 -0.35 -23.95 6.32
C ALA A 75 -1.02 -24.62 5.12
N GLY A 76 -0.23 -24.96 4.10
CA GLY A 76 -0.67 -25.71 2.92
C GLY A 76 -1.79 -25.03 2.15
N LEU A 77 -2.83 -25.78 1.78
CA LEU A 77 -3.94 -25.27 0.96
C LEU A 77 -4.78 -24.20 1.69
N GLU A 78 -4.86 -24.27 3.02
CA GLU A 78 -5.59 -23.27 3.80
C GLU A 78 -4.91 -21.91 3.74
N SER A 79 -3.59 -21.86 3.96
CA SER A 79 -2.83 -20.62 3.88
C SER A 79 -2.87 -20.02 2.47
N LEU A 80 -2.81 -20.86 1.43
CA LEU A 80 -2.95 -20.41 0.05
C LEU A 80 -4.34 -19.77 -0.21
N LYS A 81 -5.42 -20.42 0.22
CA LYS A 81 -6.79 -19.88 0.07
C LYS A 81 -6.95 -18.56 0.80
N LEU A 82 -6.49 -18.49 2.05
CA LEU A 82 -6.55 -17.26 2.85
C LEU A 82 -5.72 -16.14 2.22
N THR A 83 -4.52 -16.45 1.71
CA THR A 83 -3.67 -15.50 0.98
C THR A 83 -4.42 -14.92 -0.22
N ILE A 84 -4.99 -15.79 -1.08
CA ILE A 84 -5.75 -15.34 -2.26
C ILE A 84 -6.90 -14.43 -1.85
N GLN A 85 -7.68 -14.81 -0.82
CA GLN A 85 -8.80 -13.99 -0.33
C GLN A 85 -8.34 -12.61 0.15
N ILE A 86 -7.25 -12.53 0.90
CA ILE A 86 -6.69 -11.25 1.38
C ILE A 86 -6.28 -10.38 0.19
N TYR A 87 -5.57 -10.94 -0.79
CA TYR A 87 -5.10 -10.18 -1.95
C TYR A 87 -6.24 -9.77 -2.90
N CYS A 88 -7.26 -10.61 -3.11
CA CYS A 88 -8.45 -10.21 -3.86
C CYS A 88 -9.13 -9.00 -3.20
N ARG A 89 -9.35 -9.07 -1.88
CA ARG A 89 -9.98 -7.98 -1.13
C ARG A 89 -9.14 -6.71 -1.15
N MET A 90 -7.82 -6.83 -0.99
CA MET A 90 -6.91 -5.68 -1.09
C MET A 90 -6.91 -5.08 -2.50
N GLN A 91 -6.98 -5.89 -3.55
CA GLN A 91 -7.03 -5.40 -4.93
C GLN A 91 -8.32 -4.64 -5.21
N GLU A 92 -9.46 -5.13 -4.71
CA GLU A 92 -10.75 -4.42 -4.78
C GLU A 92 -10.64 -3.04 -4.11
N ILE A 93 -10.06 -2.98 -2.91
CA ILE A 93 -9.81 -1.75 -2.16
C ILE A 93 -8.89 -0.82 -2.96
N ILE A 94 -7.77 -1.31 -3.50
CA ILE A 94 -6.83 -0.51 -4.27
C ILE A 94 -7.52 0.11 -5.48
N CYS A 95 -8.24 -0.70 -6.26
CA CYS A 95 -8.96 -0.22 -7.44
C CYS A 95 -10.07 0.79 -7.10
N ARG A 96 -10.69 0.68 -5.92
CA ARG A 96 -11.72 1.60 -5.43
C ARG A 96 -11.12 2.92 -4.90
N ASP A 97 -10.15 2.82 -4.00
CA ASP A 97 -9.72 3.93 -3.14
C ASP A 97 -8.55 4.72 -3.74
N VAL A 98 -7.62 4.06 -4.42
CA VAL A 98 -6.39 4.70 -4.88
C VAL A 98 -6.62 5.69 -6.02
N PRO A 99 -7.34 5.36 -7.12
CA PRO A 99 -7.51 6.29 -8.22
C PRO A 99 -8.10 7.67 -7.83
N PRO A 100 -9.21 7.78 -7.07
CA PRO A 100 -9.72 9.08 -6.66
C PRO A 100 -8.77 9.80 -5.70
N ALA A 101 -8.09 9.08 -4.81
CA ALA A 101 -7.16 9.69 -3.87
C ALA A 101 -5.88 10.21 -4.57
N ALA A 102 -5.32 9.46 -5.52
CA ALA A 102 -4.19 9.87 -6.34
C ALA A 102 -4.49 11.15 -7.13
N ARG A 103 -5.68 11.24 -7.75
CA ARG A 103 -6.15 12.46 -8.43
C ARG A 103 -6.22 13.66 -7.48
N ARG A 104 -6.80 13.49 -6.29
CA ARG A 104 -6.88 14.54 -5.27
C ARG A 104 -5.50 15.02 -4.82
N LEU A 105 -4.53 14.10 -4.77
CA LEU A 105 -3.15 14.37 -4.37
C LEU A 105 -2.29 14.93 -5.51
N GLY A 106 -2.80 15.00 -6.74
CA GLY A 106 -2.04 15.45 -7.91
C GLY A 106 -0.95 14.47 -8.35
N ILE A 107 -1.13 13.17 -8.06
CA ILE A 107 -0.22 12.12 -8.52
C ILE A 107 -0.67 11.69 -9.92
N ASP A 108 0.19 11.92 -10.91
CA ASP A 108 -0.05 11.49 -12.29
C ASP A 108 -0.06 9.96 -12.37
N ALA A 109 -1.03 9.42 -13.11
CA ALA A 109 -1.11 8.00 -13.41
C ALA A 109 -1.56 7.83 -14.87
N PRO A 110 -1.06 6.79 -15.57
CA PRO A 110 -1.53 6.49 -16.90
C PRO A 110 -3.03 6.16 -16.88
N PRO A 111 -3.76 6.45 -17.97
CA PRO A 111 -5.19 6.17 -18.04
C PRO A 111 -5.47 4.66 -17.91
N PRO A 112 -6.66 4.27 -17.42
CA PRO A 112 -7.04 2.86 -17.36
C PRO A 112 -6.89 2.17 -18.72
N GLY A 113 -6.22 1.02 -18.74
CA GLY A 113 -5.97 0.26 -19.98
C GLY A 113 -4.79 0.73 -20.83
N ALA A 114 -4.00 1.70 -20.36
CA ALA A 114 -2.71 2.00 -20.96
C ALA A 114 -1.80 0.74 -20.91
N SER A 115 -1.18 0.39 -22.04
CA SER A 115 -0.22 -0.70 -22.08
C SER A 115 0.98 -0.38 -21.19
N VAL A 116 1.53 -1.41 -20.54
CA VAL A 116 2.81 -1.32 -19.80
C VAL A 116 3.99 -0.99 -20.74
N ASP A 117 3.84 -1.16 -22.05
CA ASP A 117 4.85 -0.83 -23.05
C ASP A 117 4.93 0.68 -23.37
N ALA A 118 4.03 1.50 -22.81
CA ALA A 118 3.94 2.93 -23.06
C ALA A 118 4.57 3.81 -21.96
N LEU A 119 5.25 3.20 -20.97
CA LEU A 119 6.00 3.85 -19.89
C LEU A 119 7.51 3.76 -20.14
#